data_AF-A0A371XYZ5-F1
#
_entry.id   AF-A0A371XYZ5-F1
#
_cell.length_a   1.000
_cell.length_b   1.000
_cell.length_c   1.000
_cell.angle_alpha   90.00
_cell.angle_beta   90.00
_cell.angle_gamma   90.00
#
_symmetry.space_group_name_H-M   'P 1'
#
loop_
_entity.id
_entity.type
_entity.pdbx_description
1 polymer ?
#
loop_
_entity_poly.entity_id
_entity_poly.type
_entity_poly.pdbx_seq_one_letter_code
_entity_poly.pdbx_strand_id
1 'polypeptide(L)'
;MAAELKHWPAPAAKKLAKVIAAHDHQGAYAVFDADNTTYRNDLEESLLPFLEMKGVLTRDTMDPSLKIIPFKDTATHKETLTEYYARLCDIDDQVSYPWAAQIFSGFTLKQLKGYVDELLAYDKPLPGGVKPPQFSTGMQELYRTLSKHGIKVYVVSAASEDLVRMVLADPKYGYGVRPENVLGVSALLKDRKTGEVTSSRKEIAAGHYDQAKLADHELTPTLWAPATWYEGKPAAISTYIDPWQKPVLAAGDTPKSDGPMLLRSTDVEHGGVRVWVNRKDSYMKEIDGMKAAGAKRQKELGQKVTADKQWLTVTPEQIR
;
A
#
# COMPACT_ATOMS: atom_id res chain seq x y z
N MET A 1 -6.18 13.10 -22.19
CA MET A 1 -5.63 13.37 -20.86
C MET A 1 -6.68 13.91 -19.88
N ALA A 2 -7.00 15.22 -19.81
CA ALA A 2 -7.97 15.69 -18.78
C ALA A 2 -9.38 15.07 -18.91
N ALA A 3 -9.84 14.84 -20.14
CA ALA A 3 -11.12 14.16 -20.41
C ALA A 3 -11.14 12.66 -20.05
N GLU A 4 -9.98 12.06 -19.74
CA GLU A 4 -9.86 10.65 -19.30
C GLU A 4 -9.90 10.51 -17.77
N LEU A 5 -9.80 11.62 -17.02
CA LEU A 5 -9.87 11.68 -15.55
C LEU A 5 -11.22 12.26 -15.13
N LYS A 6 -12.30 11.51 -15.39
CA LYS A 6 -13.69 11.98 -15.23
C LYS A 6 -14.11 12.04 -13.76
N HIS A 7 -13.60 11.11 -12.96
CA HIS A 7 -13.87 11.04 -11.53
C HIS A 7 -12.79 11.77 -10.74
N TRP A 8 -12.33 12.91 -11.25
CA TRP A 8 -11.40 13.78 -10.54
C TRP A 8 -11.98 15.20 -10.54
N PRO A 9 -11.83 15.96 -9.44
CA PRO A 9 -12.16 17.38 -9.44
C PRO A 9 -11.43 18.09 -10.58
N ALA A 10 -12.16 18.91 -11.36
CA ALA A 10 -11.62 19.50 -12.59
C ALA A 10 -10.26 20.22 -12.43
N PRO A 11 -9.98 20.97 -11.33
CA PRO A 11 -8.65 21.53 -11.11
C PRO A 11 -7.55 20.48 -10.95
N ALA A 12 -7.82 19.39 -10.22
CA ALA A 12 -6.88 18.28 -10.03
C ALA A 12 -6.66 17.53 -11.34
N ALA A 13 -7.74 17.19 -12.07
CA ALA A 13 -7.67 16.55 -13.38
C ALA A 13 -6.82 17.34 -14.38
N LYS A 14 -6.99 18.67 -14.44
CA LYS A 14 -6.19 19.55 -15.30
C LYS A 14 -4.71 19.53 -14.93
N LYS A 15 -4.39 19.50 -13.64
CA LYS A 15 -3.00 19.44 -13.18
C LYS A 15 -2.35 18.10 -13.49
N LEU A 16 -3.04 16.99 -13.18
CA LEU A 16 -2.61 15.64 -13.50
C LEU A 16 -2.35 15.50 -15.01
N ALA A 17 -3.30 15.95 -15.83
CA ALA A 17 -3.15 15.94 -17.29
C ALA A 17 -1.92 16.71 -17.77
N LYS A 18 -1.57 17.84 -17.14
CA LYS A 18 -0.37 18.60 -17.50
C LYS A 18 0.92 17.83 -17.17
N VAL A 19 0.97 17.16 -16.01
CA VAL A 19 2.14 16.35 -15.63
C VAL A 19 2.28 15.15 -16.57
N ILE A 20 1.18 14.45 -16.83
CA ILE A 20 1.17 13.30 -17.75
C ILE A 20 1.65 13.72 -19.15
N ALA A 21 1.15 14.84 -19.68
CA ALA A 21 1.58 15.38 -20.96
C ALA A 21 3.07 15.72 -21.00
N ALA A 22 3.60 16.29 -19.92
CA ALA A 22 5.00 16.71 -19.84
C ALA A 22 5.97 15.53 -19.78
N HIS A 23 5.51 14.34 -19.41
CA HIS A 23 6.33 13.13 -19.25
C HIS A 23 5.93 11.98 -20.18
N ASP A 24 5.12 12.27 -21.20
CA ASP A 24 4.60 11.29 -22.15
C ASP A 24 5.73 10.49 -22.81
N HIS A 25 5.76 9.18 -22.59
CA HIS A 25 6.74 8.23 -23.12
C HIS A 25 8.21 8.59 -22.85
N GLN A 26 8.51 9.30 -21.76
CA GLN A 26 9.87 9.69 -21.38
C GLN A 26 10.51 8.75 -20.34
N GLY A 27 9.94 7.56 -20.13
CA GLY A 27 10.43 6.60 -19.13
C GLY A 27 10.20 7.05 -17.68
N ALA A 28 9.27 7.98 -17.44
CA ALA A 28 8.89 8.40 -16.10
C ALA A 28 8.12 7.32 -15.34
N TYR A 29 7.99 7.50 -14.02
CA TYR A 29 7.19 6.61 -13.19
C TYR A 29 6.42 7.36 -12.10
N ALA A 30 5.36 6.71 -11.60
CA ALA A 30 4.52 7.18 -10.52
C ALA A 30 4.45 6.13 -9.42
N VAL A 31 4.33 6.56 -8.17
CA VAL A 31 4.23 5.70 -6.98
C VAL A 31 2.95 5.99 -6.21
N PHE A 32 2.30 4.94 -5.72
CA PHE A 32 1.04 5.04 -4.99
C PHE A 32 1.10 4.18 -3.74
N ASP A 33 0.56 4.66 -2.63
CA ASP A 33 0.10 3.78 -1.57
C ASP A 33 -1.14 2.99 -2.02
N ALA A 34 -1.42 1.85 -1.37
CA ALA A 34 -2.56 1.00 -1.70
C ALA A 34 -3.80 1.35 -0.86
N ASP A 35 -3.81 0.92 0.40
CA ASP A 35 -4.94 1.04 1.31
C ASP A 35 -5.31 2.50 1.57
N ASN A 36 -6.60 2.84 1.50
CA ASN A 36 -7.14 4.20 1.59
C ASN A 36 -6.65 5.26 0.58
N THR A 37 -5.62 4.96 -0.22
CA THR A 37 -5.14 5.81 -1.30
C THR A 37 -5.68 5.35 -2.66
N THR A 38 -5.38 4.12 -3.06
CA THR A 38 -5.75 3.56 -4.37
C THR A 38 -7.18 3.03 -4.37
N TYR A 39 -7.64 2.51 -3.25
CA TYR A 39 -9.02 2.14 -2.95
C TYR A 39 -9.36 2.63 -1.54
N ARG A 40 -10.64 2.78 -1.23
CA ARG A 40 -11.09 3.15 0.12
C ARG A 40 -11.08 1.92 1.03
N ASN A 41 -10.88 2.14 2.33
CA ASN A 41 -10.72 1.12 3.37
C ASN A 41 -9.41 0.35 3.19
N ASP A 42 -9.22 -0.65 4.04
CA ASP A 42 -7.95 -1.33 4.24
C ASP A 42 -8.11 -2.84 4.03
N LEU A 43 -7.21 -3.43 3.26
CA LEU A 43 -7.23 -4.84 2.89
C LEU A 43 -6.95 -5.74 4.07
N GLU A 44 -5.90 -5.46 4.85
CA GLU A 44 -5.48 -6.34 5.95
C GLU A 44 -6.39 -6.18 7.16
N GLU A 45 -6.78 -4.95 7.50
CA GLU A 45 -7.69 -4.69 8.62
C GLU A 45 -9.12 -5.20 8.37
N SER A 46 -9.47 -5.53 7.13
CA SER A 46 -10.74 -6.20 6.81
C SER A 46 -10.57 -7.70 6.57
N LEU A 47 -9.45 -8.15 6.03
CA LEU A 47 -9.15 -9.57 5.83
C LEU A 47 -8.95 -10.31 7.15
N LEU A 48 -8.25 -9.71 8.12
CA LEU A 48 -8.04 -10.30 9.45
C LEU A 48 -9.35 -10.71 10.15
N PRO A 49 -10.29 -9.79 10.44
CA PRO A 49 -11.55 -10.16 11.08
C PRO A 49 -12.43 -11.05 10.19
N PHE A 50 -12.29 -10.98 8.86
CA PHE A 50 -13.01 -11.87 7.94
C PHE A 50 -12.54 -13.33 8.07
N LEU A 51 -11.23 -13.57 8.10
CA LEU A 51 -10.66 -14.91 8.27
C LEU A 51 -10.91 -15.46 9.68
N GLU A 52 -10.88 -14.60 10.69
CA GLU A 52 -11.22 -14.94 12.07
C GLU A 52 -12.69 -15.34 12.19
N MET A 53 -13.62 -14.56 11.62
CA MET A 53 -15.05 -14.90 11.55
C MET A 53 -15.29 -16.22 10.82
N LYS A 54 -14.51 -16.55 9.79
CA LYS A 54 -14.58 -17.83 9.08
C LYS A 54 -13.96 -18.99 9.86
N GLY A 55 -13.27 -18.73 10.98
CA GLY A 55 -12.60 -19.74 11.80
C GLY A 55 -11.37 -20.36 11.16
N VAL A 56 -10.81 -19.73 10.10
CA VAL A 56 -9.62 -20.25 9.39
C VAL A 56 -8.33 -19.61 9.87
N LEU A 57 -8.40 -18.39 10.43
CA LEU A 57 -7.30 -17.71 11.11
C LEU A 57 -7.70 -17.53 12.58
N THR A 58 -7.12 -18.34 13.45
CA THR A 58 -7.38 -18.34 14.89
C THR A 58 -6.06 -18.20 15.65
N ARG A 59 -6.12 -18.05 16.97
CA ARG A 59 -4.91 -18.05 17.81
C ARG A 59 -4.12 -19.35 17.74
N ASP A 60 -4.79 -20.47 17.44
CA ASP A 60 -4.16 -21.79 17.34
C ASP A 60 -3.49 -21.98 15.96
N THR A 61 -3.99 -21.30 14.92
CA THR A 61 -3.42 -21.34 13.57
C THR A 61 -2.45 -20.19 13.30
N MET A 62 -2.46 -19.13 14.12
CA MET A 62 -1.49 -18.03 14.07
C MET A 62 -0.08 -18.57 14.32
N ASP A 63 0.90 -18.07 13.57
CA ASP A 63 2.30 -18.42 13.81
C ASP A 63 2.72 -18.07 15.25
N PRO A 64 3.31 -19.00 16.02
CA PRO A 64 3.70 -18.76 17.41
C PRO A 64 4.63 -17.55 17.60
N SER A 65 5.45 -17.19 16.61
CA SER A 65 6.35 -16.04 16.70
C SER A 65 5.58 -14.71 16.79
N LEU A 66 4.31 -14.69 16.40
CA LEU A 66 3.46 -13.49 16.40
C LEU A 66 2.72 -13.27 17.73
N LYS A 67 2.91 -14.16 18.70
CA LYS A 67 2.47 -13.96 20.09
C LYS A 67 3.46 -13.09 20.87
N ILE A 68 3.58 -11.82 20.44
CA ILE A 68 4.46 -10.80 21.01
C ILE A 68 4.15 -10.48 22.49
N ILE A 69 2.87 -10.47 22.87
CA ILE A 69 2.40 -10.18 24.22
C ILE A 69 1.34 -11.22 24.66
N PRO A 70 1.06 -11.36 25.97
CA PRO A 70 -0.02 -12.22 26.43
C PRO A 70 -1.39 -11.78 25.89
N PHE A 71 -2.25 -12.74 25.57
CA PHE A 71 -3.66 -12.46 25.29
C PHE A 71 -4.39 -12.00 26.56
N LYS A 72 -5.31 -11.04 26.43
CA LYS A 72 -6.13 -10.51 27.53
C LYS A 72 -7.50 -11.20 27.59
N ASP A 73 -7.48 -12.47 27.93
CA ASP A 73 -8.71 -13.23 28.15
C ASP A 73 -9.41 -12.84 29.46
N THR A 74 -10.73 -12.89 29.45
CA THR A 74 -11.56 -12.84 30.66
C THR A 74 -12.36 -14.14 30.82
N ALA A 75 -13.12 -14.26 31.90
CA ALA A 75 -14.00 -15.41 32.10
C ALA A 75 -15.08 -15.55 31.02
N THR A 76 -15.48 -14.44 30.38
CA THR A 76 -16.59 -14.37 29.42
C THR A 76 -16.16 -13.97 28.01
N HIS A 77 -14.89 -13.62 27.81
CA HIS A 77 -14.38 -13.15 26.53
C HIS A 77 -13.00 -13.71 26.22
N LYS A 78 -12.84 -14.17 24.98
CA LYS A 78 -11.55 -14.51 24.41
C LYS A 78 -11.19 -13.40 23.43
N GLU A 79 -10.18 -12.60 23.79
CA GLU A 79 -9.55 -11.60 22.92
C GLU A 79 -9.34 -12.07 21.46
N THR A 80 -10.00 -11.42 20.52
CA THR A 80 -9.81 -11.68 19.10
C THR A 80 -8.42 -11.29 18.63
N LEU A 81 -7.94 -11.86 17.53
CA LEU A 81 -6.72 -11.40 16.85
C LEU A 81 -6.85 -9.94 16.40
N THR A 82 -8.07 -9.50 16.09
CA THR A 82 -8.37 -8.09 15.77
C THR A 82 -8.16 -7.17 16.98
N GLU A 83 -8.65 -7.54 18.17
CA GLU A 83 -8.38 -6.78 19.41
C GLU A 83 -6.92 -6.85 19.81
N TYR A 84 -6.27 -8.00 19.59
CA TYR A 84 -4.85 -8.18 19.83
C TYR A 84 -4.01 -7.23 18.95
N TYR A 85 -4.32 -7.14 17.66
CA TYR A 85 -3.71 -6.18 16.73
C TYR A 85 -3.86 -4.74 17.23
N ALA A 86 -5.06 -4.33 17.63
CA ALA A 86 -5.30 -2.99 18.17
C ALA A 86 -4.38 -2.68 19.37
N ARG A 87 -4.17 -3.65 20.27
CA ARG A 87 -3.22 -3.47 21.39
C ARG A 87 -1.75 -3.43 20.97
N LEU A 88 -1.38 -4.05 19.85
CA LEU A 88 -0.04 -3.88 19.29
C LEU A 88 0.13 -2.47 18.73
N CYS A 89 -0.90 -1.90 18.11
CA CYS A 89 -0.89 -0.49 17.67
C CYS A 89 -0.75 0.47 18.85
N ASP A 90 -1.35 0.17 19.99
CA ASP A 90 -1.19 0.95 21.23
C ASP A 90 0.25 0.93 21.77
N ILE A 91 1.05 -0.09 21.42
CA ILE A 91 2.47 -0.15 21.78
C ILE A 91 3.27 0.76 20.86
N ASP A 92 3.26 0.46 19.56
CA ASP A 92 3.89 1.29 18.51
C ASP A 92 3.49 0.76 17.12
N ASP A 93 3.36 1.66 16.14
CA ASP A 93 3.17 1.30 14.73
C ASP A 93 4.28 0.36 14.21
N GLN A 94 5.52 0.52 14.71
CA GLN A 94 6.65 -0.34 14.35
C GLN A 94 6.49 -1.78 14.86
N VAL A 95 5.56 -2.04 15.78
CA VAL A 95 5.18 -3.39 16.21
C VAL A 95 3.98 -3.90 15.41
N SER A 96 2.97 -3.06 15.18
CA SER A 96 1.72 -3.50 14.57
C SER A 96 1.78 -3.63 13.05
N TYR A 97 2.51 -2.75 12.34
CA TYR A 97 2.64 -2.79 10.88
C TYR A 97 3.25 -4.11 10.37
N PRO A 98 4.41 -4.57 10.89
CA PRO A 98 4.91 -5.88 10.50
C PRO A 98 3.92 -6.98 10.85
N TRP A 99 3.32 -6.93 12.03
CA TRP A 99 2.40 -7.96 12.51
C TRP A 99 1.17 -8.09 11.60
N ALA A 100 0.60 -6.98 11.12
CA ALA A 100 -0.56 -6.95 10.24
C ALA A 100 -0.31 -7.70 8.91
N ALA A 101 0.90 -7.58 8.36
CA ALA A 101 1.28 -8.34 7.17
C ALA A 101 1.64 -9.81 7.49
N GLN A 102 2.25 -10.05 8.66
CA GLN A 102 2.71 -11.38 9.07
C GLN A 102 1.58 -12.29 9.54
N ILE A 103 0.46 -11.77 10.04
CA ILE A 103 -0.62 -12.58 10.65
C ILE A 103 -1.22 -13.61 9.68
N PHE A 104 -1.05 -13.40 8.38
CA PHE A 104 -1.47 -14.31 7.32
C PHE A 104 -0.47 -15.44 7.02
N SER A 105 0.57 -15.58 7.85
CA SER A 105 1.55 -16.66 7.74
C SER A 105 0.89 -18.03 7.96
N GLY A 106 1.43 -19.06 7.31
CA GLY A 106 0.88 -20.40 7.34
C GLY A 106 -0.19 -20.67 6.27
N PHE A 107 -0.64 -19.65 5.53
CA PHE A 107 -1.44 -19.85 4.31
C PHE A 107 -0.55 -19.88 3.08
N THR A 108 -0.97 -20.64 2.07
CA THR A 108 -0.40 -20.50 0.72
C THR A 108 -0.92 -19.25 0.03
N LEU A 109 -0.16 -18.69 -0.92
CA LEU A 109 -0.61 -17.53 -1.69
C LEU A 109 -1.92 -17.80 -2.45
N LYS A 110 -2.14 -19.03 -2.91
CA LYS A 110 -3.38 -19.47 -3.54
C LYS A 110 -4.57 -19.43 -2.58
N GLN A 111 -4.39 -19.87 -1.33
CA GLN A 111 -5.44 -19.78 -0.31
C GLN A 111 -5.76 -18.32 0.01
N LEU A 112 -4.73 -17.49 0.21
CA LEU A 112 -4.90 -16.06 0.46
C LEU A 112 -5.62 -15.36 -0.69
N LYS A 113 -5.28 -15.68 -1.95
CA LYS A 113 -5.99 -15.15 -3.12
C LYS A 113 -7.48 -15.51 -3.10
N GLY A 114 -7.81 -16.77 -2.76
CA GLY A 114 -9.21 -17.18 -2.61
C GLY A 114 -9.95 -16.35 -1.57
N TYR A 115 -9.35 -16.14 -0.40
CA TYR A 115 -9.97 -15.34 0.65
C TYR A 115 -10.05 -13.84 0.37
N VAL A 116 -9.04 -13.27 -0.30
CA VAL A 116 -9.09 -11.88 -0.78
C VAL A 116 -10.25 -11.70 -1.74
N ASP A 117 -10.46 -12.64 -2.66
CA ASP A 117 -11.58 -12.60 -3.60
C ASP A 117 -12.93 -12.72 -2.90
N GLU A 118 -13.04 -13.61 -1.92
CA GLU A 118 -14.25 -13.75 -1.10
C GLU A 118 -14.54 -12.48 -0.29
N LEU A 119 -13.53 -11.88 0.34
CA LEU A 119 -13.65 -10.63 1.09
C LEU A 119 -14.14 -9.49 0.18
N LEU A 120 -13.55 -9.35 -1.00
CA LEU A 120 -13.91 -8.28 -1.95
C LEU A 120 -15.32 -8.47 -2.54
N ALA A 121 -15.85 -9.69 -2.52
CA ALA A 121 -17.24 -9.99 -2.88
C ALA A 121 -18.19 -9.95 -1.68
N TYR A 122 -17.70 -9.75 -0.46
CA TYR A 122 -18.49 -9.82 0.77
C TYR A 122 -19.31 -8.53 0.97
N ASP A 123 -20.62 -8.66 1.08
CA ASP A 123 -21.58 -7.56 1.16
C ASP A 123 -22.24 -7.41 2.54
N LYS A 124 -21.89 -8.28 3.49
CA LYS A 124 -22.43 -8.28 4.85
C LYS A 124 -21.50 -7.53 5.82
N PRO A 125 -21.99 -7.15 7.01
CA PRO A 125 -21.14 -6.54 8.04
C PRO A 125 -19.98 -7.47 8.45
N LEU A 126 -18.79 -6.90 8.60
CA LEU A 126 -17.65 -7.55 9.25
C LEU A 126 -17.64 -7.23 10.75
N PRO A 127 -17.06 -8.10 11.59
CA PRO A 127 -16.80 -7.80 12.99
C PRO A 127 -16.09 -6.44 13.16
N GLY A 128 -16.44 -5.69 14.21
CA GLY A 128 -15.87 -4.37 14.47
C GLY A 128 -16.34 -3.25 13.53
N GLY A 129 -17.23 -3.53 12.57
CA GLY A 129 -17.77 -2.52 11.66
C GLY A 129 -16.81 -2.07 10.56
N VAL A 130 -15.69 -2.77 10.40
CA VAL A 130 -14.78 -2.57 9.26
C VAL A 130 -15.47 -2.93 7.95
N LYS A 131 -14.98 -2.39 6.84
CA LYS A 131 -15.55 -2.61 5.51
C LYS A 131 -14.47 -3.14 4.57
N PRO A 132 -14.80 -4.08 3.67
CA PRO A 132 -13.90 -4.48 2.60
C PRO A 132 -13.43 -3.28 1.76
N PRO A 133 -12.30 -3.42 1.05
CA PRO A 133 -11.85 -2.41 0.10
C PRO A 133 -12.95 -2.02 -0.91
N GLN A 134 -13.09 -0.72 -1.15
CA GLN A 134 -14.00 -0.17 -2.14
C GLN A 134 -13.19 0.55 -3.21
N PHE A 135 -13.22 0.02 -4.44
CA PHE A 135 -12.40 0.55 -5.52
C PHE A 135 -12.79 1.98 -5.91
N SER A 136 -11.76 2.75 -6.29
CA SER A 136 -11.88 4.13 -6.74
C SER A 136 -11.82 4.18 -8.26
N THR A 137 -12.91 4.60 -8.90
CA THR A 137 -12.96 4.76 -10.35
C THR A 137 -11.96 5.81 -10.82
N GLY A 138 -11.79 6.90 -10.05
CA GLY A 138 -10.79 7.93 -10.32
C GLY A 138 -9.36 7.39 -10.31
N MET A 139 -9.00 6.55 -9.33
CA MET A 139 -7.67 5.93 -9.30
C MET A 139 -7.47 4.95 -10.45
N GLN A 140 -8.46 4.11 -10.78
CA GLN A 140 -8.39 3.24 -11.96
C GLN A 140 -8.19 4.04 -13.26
N GLU A 141 -8.89 5.17 -13.43
CA GLU A 141 -8.69 6.09 -14.55
C GLU A 141 -7.28 6.66 -14.59
N LEU A 142 -6.74 7.09 -13.44
CA LEU A 142 -5.39 7.64 -13.35
C LEU A 142 -4.34 6.58 -13.69
N TYR A 143 -4.46 5.37 -13.16
CA TYR A 143 -3.53 4.26 -13.43
C TYR A 143 -3.49 3.90 -14.91
N ARG A 144 -4.66 3.76 -15.55
CA ARG A 144 -4.75 3.51 -17.00
C ARG A 144 -4.17 4.67 -17.82
N THR A 145 -4.46 5.91 -17.43
CA THR A 145 -3.98 7.09 -18.16
C THR A 145 -2.45 7.21 -18.06
N LEU A 146 -1.86 7.02 -16.88
CA LEU A 146 -0.41 7.00 -16.70
C LEU A 146 0.24 5.93 -17.58
N SER A 147 -0.27 4.71 -17.51
CA SER A 147 0.26 3.57 -18.28
C SER A 147 0.16 3.79 -19.79
N LYS A 148 -0.96 4.34 -20.28
CA LYS A 148 -1.17 4.68 -21.69
C LYS A 148 -0.15 5.70 -22.21
N HIS A 149 0.34 6.57 -21.33
CA HIS A 149 1.33 7.60 -21.63
C HIS A 149 2.76 7.17 -21.30
N GLY A 150 3.02 5.87 -21.17
CA GLY A 150 4.35 5.32 -20.91
C GLY A 150 4.93 5.67 -19.54
N ILE A 151 4.10 6.14 -18.60
CA ILE A 151 4.50 6.40 -17.21
C ILE A 151 4.25 5.12 -16.41
N LYS A 152 5.32 4.47 -15.96
CA LYS A 152 5.23 3.23 -15.19
C LYS A 152 4.53 3.47 -13.86
N VAL A 153 3.53 2.66 -13.54
CA VAL A 153 2.82 2.72 -12.25
C VAL A 153 3.42 1.70 -11.29
N TYR A 154 3.84 2.16 -10.12
CA TYR A 154 4.29 1.33 -9.00
C TYR A 154 3.41 1.58 -7.78
N VAL A 155 3.27 0.53 -6.97
CA VAL A 155 2.62 0.60 -5.67
C VAL A 155 3.68 0.40 -4.60
N VAL A 156 3.63 1.19 -3.53
CA VAL A 156 4.51 1.10 -2.37
C VAL A 156 3.64 1.10 -1.11
N SER A 157 3.14 -0.07 -0.76
CA SER A 157 2.15 -0.26 0.32
C SER A 157 2.79 -0.63 1.66
N ALA A 158 2.18 -0.23 2.76
CA ALA A 158 2.53 -0.71 4.10
C ALA A 158 1.88 -2.06 4.44
N ALA A 159 1.00 -2.59 3.57
CA ALA A 159 0.44 -3.93 3.66
C ALA A 159 1.33 -4.97 2.95
N SER A 160 1.03 -6.26 3.17
CA SER A 160 1.67 -7.42 2.54
C SER A 160 1.74 -7.27 1.02
N GLU A 161 2.95 -7.42 0.48
CA GLU A 161 3.22 -7.27 -0.94
C GLU A 161 2.35 -8.22 -1.79
N ASP A 162 2.25 -9.47 -1.35
CA ASP A 162 1.52 -10.50 -2.10
C ASP A 162 0.01 -10.29 -2.01
N LEU A 163 -0.54 -9.85 -0.86
CA LEU A 163 -1.97 -9.51 -0.73
C LEU A 163 -2.36 -8.32 -1.61
N VAL A 164 -1.57 -7.23 -1.57
CA VAL A 164 -1.81 -6.07 -2.41
C VAL A 164 -1.71 -6.44 -3.90
N ARG A 165 -0.77 -7.33 -4.26
CA ARG A 165 -0.63 -7.83 -5.64
C ARG A 165 -1.85 -8.62 -6.09
N MET A 166 -2.45 -9.43 -5.21
CA MET A 166 -3.68 -10.18 -5.50
C MET A 166 -4.86 -9.28 -5.89
N VAL A 167 -4.81 -7.99 -5.53
CA VAL A 167 -5.81 -6.98 -5.90
C VAL A 167 -5.35 -6.17 -7.10
N LEU A 168 -4.22 -5.46 -6.99
CA LEU A 168 -3.88 -4.39 -7.95
C LEU A 168 -3.31 -4.93 -9.27
N ALA A 169 -2.79 -6.15 -9.27
CA ALA A 169 -2.32 -6.82 -10.48
C ALA A 169 -3.35 -7.79 -11.09
N ASP A 170 -4.49 -8.00 -10.44
CA ASP A 170 -5.56 -8.82 -11.01
C ASP A 170 -6.41 -7.96 -11.98
N PRO A 171 -6.51 -8.36 -13.27
CA PRO A 171 -7.32 -7.63 -14.25
C PRO A 171 -8.80 -7.53 -13.86
N LYS A 172 -9.33 -8.44 -13.02
CA LYS A 172 -10.68 -8.41 -12.47
C LYS A 172 -11.02 -7.08 -11.76
N TYR A 173 -10.02 -6.45 -11.14
CA TYR A 173 -10.21 -5.26 -10.32
C TYR A 173 -9.84 -3.95 -11.03
N GLY A 174 -9.39 -4.02 -12.28
CA GLY A 174 -9.34 -2.86 -13.19
C GLY A 174 -8.22 -1.85 -12.97
N TYR A 175 -7.26 -2.12 -12.07
CA TYR A 175 -6.08 -1.26 -11.84
C TYR A 175 -4.94 -1.53 -12.82
N GLY A 176 -4.74 -2.79 -13.23
CA GLY A 176 -3.79 -3.15 -14.29
C GLY A 176 -2.33 -2.87 -13.93
N VAL A 177 -1.96 -2.89 -12.64
CA VAL A 177 -0.56 -2.77 -12.22
C VAL A 177 0.17 -4.04 -12.62
N ARG A 178 1.39 -3.92 -13.14
CA ARG A 178 2.20 -5.11 -13.41
C ARG A 178 2.55 -5.79 -12.06
N PRO A 179 2.44 -7.13 -11.94
CA PRO A 179 2.73 -7.85 -10.70
C PRO A 179 4.06 -7.45 -10.04
N GLU A 180 5.11 -7.26 -10.84
CA GLU A 180 6.45 -6.91 -10.38
C GLU A 180 6.56 -5.48 -9.82
N ASN A 181 5.64 -4.60 -10.23
CA ASN A 181 5.57 -3.20 -9.81
C ASN A 181 4.79 -3.00 -8.50
N VAL A 182 4.22 -4.06 -7.93
CA VAL A 182 3.61 -4.01 -6.59
C VAL A 182 4.69 -4.28 -5.55
N LEU A 183 5.05 -3.23 -4.80
CA LEU A 183 5.97 -3.28 -3.67
C LEU A 183 5.15 -3.17 -2.38
N GLY A 184 5.43 -4.06 -1.44
CA GLY A 184 4.79 -4.04 -0.13
C GLY A 184 5.64 -4.73 0.91
N VAL A 185 5.04 -4.99 2.07
CA VAL A 185 5.71 -5.72 3.14
C VAL A 185 5.97 -7.13 2.64
N SER A 186 7.23 -7.38 2.33
CA SER A 186 7.66 -8.65 1.79
C SER A 186 8.00 -9.60 2.93
N ALA A 187 7.69 -10.87 2.74
CA ALA A 187 8.14 -11.94 3.61
C ALA A 187 8.68 -13.12 2.80
N LEU A 188 9.40 -14.02 3.46
CA LEU A 188 9.83 -15.25 2.83
C LEU A 188 8.61 -16.12 2.51
N LEU A 189 8.65 -16.69 1.31
CA LEU A 189 7.75 -17.71 0.82
C LEU A 189 8.48 -19.06 0.91
N LYS A 190 7.79 -20.07 1.41
CA LYS A 190 8.36 -21.41 1.61
C LYS A 190 7.64 -22.45 0.78
N ASP A 191 8.39 -23.23 0.01
CA ASP A 191 7.86 -24.46 -0.56
C ASP A 191 7.76 -25.52 0.55
N ARG A 192 6.53 -25.95 0.83
CA ARG A 192 6.25 -26.97 1.87
C ARG A 192 6.87 -28.33 1.58
N LYS A 193 7.07 -28.68 0.31
CA LYS A 193 7.56 -30.00 -0.11
C LYS A 193 9.07 -30.09 0.02
N THR A 194 9.78 -29.04 -0.38
CA THR A 194 11.24 -29.03 -0.46
C THR A 194 11.89 -28.31 0.73
N GLY A 195 11.14 -27.41 1.40
CA GLY A 195 11.67 -26.52 2.43
C GLY A 195 12.42 -25.32 1.87
N GLU A 196 12.52 -25.18 0.55
CA GLU A 196 13.16 -24.04 -0.10
C GLU A 196 12.44 -22.73 0.27
N VAL A 197 13.23 -21.66 0.46
CA VAL A 197 12.71 -20.32 0.73
C VAL A 197 13.07 -19.35 -0.39
N THR A 198 12.11 -18.52 -0.75
CA THR A 198 12.30 -17.41 -1.70
C THR A 198 11.46 -16.20 -1.30
N SER A 199 11.36 -15.19 -2.14
CA SER A 199 10.39 -14.11 -2.02
C SER A 199 10.05 -13.60 -3.42
N SER A 200 8.88 -12.98 -3.58
CA SER A 200 8.51 -12.33 -4.84
C SER A 200 9.59 -11.33 -5.28
N ARG A 201 10.14 -10.54 -4.35
CA ARG A 201 11.26 -9.61 -4.63
C ARG A 201 12.52 -10.30 -5.14
N LYS A 202 12.93 -11.43 -4.55
CA LYS A 202 14.10 -12.20 -4.98
C LYS A 202 13.92 -12.73 -6.40
N GLU A 203 12.77 -13.33 -6.70
CA GLU A 203 12.46 -13.88 -8.02
C GLU A 203 12.39 -12.78 -9.10
N ILE A 204 11.87 -11.60 -8.76
CA ILE A 204 11.81 -10.43 -9.66
C ILE A 204 13.22 -9.93 -9.96
N ALA A 205 14.05 -9.75 -8.93
CA ALA A 205 15.44 -9.32 -9.10
C ALA A 205 16.26 -10.29 -9.95
N ALA A 206 15.96 -11.59 -9.87
CA ALA A 206 16.61 -12.62 -10.66
C ALA A 206 16.04 -12.76 -12.09
N GLY A 207 14.96 -12.05 -12.44
CA GLY A 207 14.41 -12.00 -13.79
C GLY A 207 13.57 -13.22 -14.20
N HIS A 208 13.15 -14.05 -13.25
CA HIS A 208 12.35 -15.27 -13.51
C HIS A 208 11.07 -15.35 -12.68
N TYR A 209 10.61 -14.20 -12.16
CA TYR A 209 9.34 -14.11 -11.44
C TYR A 209 8.16 -14.61 -12.26
N ASP A 210 7.45 -15.57 -11.68
CA ASP A 210 6.19 -16.10 -12.18
C ASP A 210 5.25 -16.30 -10.99
N GLN A 211 4.22 -15.46 -10.93
CA GLN A 211 3.25 -15.48 -9.84
C GLN A 211 2.55 -16.84 -9.70
N ALA A 212 2.33 -17.56 -10.81
CA ALA A 212 1.66 -18.85 -10.78
C ALA A 212 2.54 -19.93 -10.13
N LYS A 213 3.87 -19.87 -10.28
CA LYS A 213 4.80 -20.80 -9.63
C LYS A 213 4.89 -20.60 -8.12
N LEU A 214 4.64 -19.38 -7.65
CA LEU A 214 4.62 -19.06 -6.23
C LEU A 214 3.27 -19.34 -5.55
N ALA A 215 2.22 -19.68 -6.31
CA ALA A 215 0.86 -19.82 -5.79
C ALA A 215 0.75 -20.84 -4.64
N ASP A 216 1.44 -21.97 -4.72
CA ASP A 216 1.40 -23.02 -3.68
C ASP A 216 2.45 -22.81 -2.58
N HIS A 217 3.26 -21.74 -2.63
CA HIS A 217 4.19 -21.42 -1.55
C HIS A 217 3.44 -20.85 -0.35
N GLU A 218 3.89 -21.25 0.84
CA GLU A 218 3.42 -20.75 2.12
C GLU A 218 4.05 -19.39 2.43
N LEU A 219 3.23 -18.41 2.82
CA LEU A 219 3.69 -17.17 3.42
C LEU A 219 4.24 -17.45 4.83
N THR A 220 5.44 -16.99 5.13
CA THR A 220 6.05 -17.13 6.46
C THR A 220 6.10 -15.80 7.20
N PRO A 221 6.31 -15.77 8.53
CA PRO A 221 6.42 -14.50 9.26
C PRO A 221 7.80 -13.84 9.09
N THR A 222 8.71 -14.43 8.31
CA THR A 222 10.08 -13.89 8.19
C THR A 222 10.10 -12.74 7.20
N LEU A 223 10.21 -11.51 7.70
CA LEU A 223 10.19 -10.30 6.88
C LEU A 223 11.42 -10.18 5.97
N TRP A 224 11.20 -9.52 4.84
CA TRP A 224 12.21 -9.15 3.85
C TRP A 224 12.29 -7.62 3.73
N ALA A 225 13.50 -7.09 3.76
CA ALA A 225 13.76 -5.65 3.74
C ALA A 225 13.84 -5.08 2.31
N PRO A 226 13.61 -3.77 2.11
CA PRO A 226 13.13 -2.79 3.09
C PRO A 226 11.64 -3.01 3.45
N ALA A 227 11.29 -2.74 4.70
CA ALA A 227 9.89 -2.71 5.14
C ALA A 227 9.20 -1.44 4.63
N THR A 228 8.15 -1.56 3.81
CA THR A 228 7.60 -0.50 2.96
C THR A 228 6.62 0.44 3.68
N TRP A 229 6.99 0.92 4.86
CA TRP A 229 6.27 1.95 5.61
C TRP A 229 7.22 3.04 6.07
N TYR A 230 6.71 4.25 6.31
CA TYR A 230 7.51 5.38 6.76
C TYR A 230 8.74 5.60 5.84
N GLU A 231 9.95 5.65 6.41
CA GLU A 231 11.23 5.79 5.70
C GLU A 231 11.54 4.65 4.74
N GLY A 232 10.94 3.49 4.97
CA GLY A 232 11.12 2.35 4.10
C GLY A 232 10.38 2.48 2.77
N LYS A 233 9.38 3.36 2.64
CA LYS A 233 8.79 3.68 1.32
C LYS A 233 9.81 4.35 0.38
N PRO A 234 10.49 5.45 0.76
CA PRO A 234 11.64 5.96 -0.01
C PRO A 234 12.74 4.93 -0.24
N ALA A 235 13.06 4.10 0.75
CA ALA A 235 14.08 3.06 0.61
C ALA A 235 13.69 2.04 -0.48
N ALA A 236 12.43 1.61 -0.51
CA ALA A 236 11.90 0.71 -1.52
C ALA A 236 11.92 1.33 -2.93
N ILE A 237 11.60 2.62 -3.06
CA ILE A 237 11.72 3.33 -4.34
C ILE A 237 13.16 3.30 -4.85
N SER A 238 14.12 3.64 -4.00
CA SER A 238 15.54 3.65 -4.37
C SER A 238 16.08 2.23 -4.69
N THR A 239 15.60 1.22 -3.95
CA THR A 239 16.06 -0.17 -4.08
C THR A 239 15.47 -0.87 -5.28
N TYR A 240 14.17 -0.70 -5.53
CA TYR A 240 13.40 -1.54 -6.45
C TYR A 240 12.92 -0.82 -7.71
N ILE A 241 12.95 0.51 -7.75
CA ILE A 241 12.48 1.28 -8.91
C ILE A 241 13.66 1.97 -9.59
N ASP A 242 14.23 2.99 -8.94
CA ASP A 242 15.38 3.71 -9.45
C ASP A 242 16.07 4.50 -8.32
N PRO A 243 17.40 4.41 -8.16
CA PRO A 243 18.14 5.11 -7.11
C PRO A 243 18.31 6.63 -7.35
N TRP A 244 18.04 7.12 -8.56
CA TRP A 244 18.32 8.52 -8.96
C TRP A 244 17.12 9.22 -9.56
N GLN A 245 16.41 8.57 -10.48
CA GLN A 245 15.19 9.08 -11.08
C GLN A 245 14.11 9.11 -10.01
N LYS A 246 13.43 10.25 -9.88
CA LYS A 246 12.36 10.47 -8.91
C LYS A 246 10.97 10.27 -9.55
N PRO A 247 9.94 9.84 -8.78
CA PRO A 247 8.59 9.71 -9.31
C PRO A 247 8.01 11.09 -9.69
N VAL A 248 7.40 11.15 -10.87
CA VAL A 248 6.67 12.35 -11.34
C VAL A 248 5.32 12.52 -10.66
N LEU A 249 4.85 11.46 -9.98
CA LEU A 249 3.67 11.50 -9.12
C LEU A 249 3.87 10.57 -7.93
N ALA A 250 3.57 11.06 -6.73
CA ALA A 250 3.43 10.22 -5.53
C ALA A 250 2.04 10.42 -4.91
N ALA A 251 1.39 9.34 -4.48
CA ALA A 251 0.08 9.37 -3.83
C ALA A 251 0.10 8.66 -2.47
N GLY A 252 -0.60 9.21 -1.47
CA GLY A 252 -0.75 8.63 -0.14
C GLY A 252 -1.90 9.26 0.65
N ASP A 253 -2.19 8.72 1.84
CA ASP A 253 -3.28 9.16 2.74
C ASP A 253 -2.92 9.13 4.23
N THR A 254 -1.79 8.49 4.60
CA THR A 254 -1.35 8.33 5.99
C THR A 254 -0.10 9.18 6.23
N PRO A 255 -0.17 10.24 7.06
CA PRO A 255 0.86 11.29 7.06
C PRO A 255 2.26 10.77 7.38
N LYS A 256 2.38 9.93 8.42
CA LYS A 256 3.68 9.42 8.85
C LYS A 256 4.24 8.34 7.93
N SER A 257 3.38 7.45 7.43
CA SER A 257 3.80 6.34 6.58
C SER A 257 4.13 6.81 5.15
N ASP A 258 3.30 7.69 4.57
CA ASP A 258 3.46 8.17 3.19
C ASP A 258 4.26 9.46 3.08
N GLY A 259 4.23 10.29 4.12
CA GLY A 259 4.91 11.58 4.17
C GLY A 259 6.36 11.52 3.69
N PRO A 260 7.17 10.54 4.12
CA PRO A 260 8.49 10.26 3.57
C PRO A 260 8.57 10.22 2.04
N MET A 261 7.77 9.35 1.40
CA MET A 261 7.71 9.19 -0.05
C MET A 261 7.17 10.46 -0.73
N LEU A 262 6.08 11.02 -0.20
CA LEU A 262 5.47 12.23 -0.74
C LEU A 262 6.46 13.40 -0.71
N LEU A 263 7.00 13.74 0.46
CA LEU A 263 7.82 14.93 0.67
C LEU A 263 9.20 14.83 0.02
N ARG A 264 9.86 13.66 0.08
CA ARG A 264 11.28 13.53 -0.29
C ARG A 264 11.54 12.79 -1.58
N SER A 265 10.65 11.88 -2.01
CA SER A 265 10.86 11.14 -3.25
C SER A 265 10.31 11.89 -4.47
N THR A 266 9.15 12.55 -4.38
CA THR A 266 8.49 13.21 -5.54
C THR A 266 9.37 14.24 -6.27
N ASP A 267 9.39 14.18 -7.60
CA ASP A 267 10.17 15.08 -8.47
C ASP A 267 9.51 16.45 -8.70
N VAL A 268 9.24 17.16 -7.61
CA VAL A 268 8.58 18.49 -7.66
C VAL A 268 9.37 19.51 -8.46
N GLU A 269 10.69 19.39 -8.44
CA GLU A 269 11.57 20.33 -9.10
C GLU A 269 11.42 20.35 -10.62
N HIS A 270 11.07 19.19 -11.19
CA HIS A 270 10.79 19.02 -12.62
C HIS A 270 9.28 18.91 -12.91
N GLY A 271 8.44 19.41 -12.00
CA GLY A 271 7.01 19.55 -12.22
C GLY A 271 6.15 18.39 -11.73
N GLY A 272 6.74 17.39 -11.06
CA GLY A 272 6.02 16.29 -10.43
C GLY A 272 5.05 16.74 -9.35
N VAL A 273 4.03 15.91 -9.09
CA VAL A 273 2.90 16.24 -8.20
C VAL A 273 2.70 15.23 -7.08
N ARG A 274 2.09 15.70 -6.00
CA ARG A 274 1.73 14.90 -4.84
C ARG A 274 0.21 14.83 -4.76
N VAL A 275 -0.33 13.62 -4.79
CA VAL A 275 -1.74 13.38 -4.53
C VAL A 275 -1.91 13.02 -3.07
N TRP A 276 -2.81 13.72 -2.39
CA TRP A 276 -3.19 13.43 -1.01
C TRP A 276 -4.66 13.05 -0.95
N VAL A 277 -4.95 11.81 -0.55
CA VAL A 277 -6.32 11.36 -0.33
C VAL A 277 -6.70 11.66 1.12
N ASN A 278 -7.38 12.78 1.34
CA ASN A 278 -7.81 13.21 2.66
C ASN A 278 -9.00 12.38 3.15
N ARG A 279 -8.72 11.33 3.93
CA ARG A 279 -9.75 10.53 4.60
C ARG A 279 -10.15 11.02 6.00
N LYS A 280 -9.34 11.88 6.64
CA LYS A 280 -9.56 12.36 8.03
C LYS A 280 -8.96 13.74 8.23
N ASP A 281 -9.72 14.65 8.86
CA ASP A 281 -9.25 16.02 9.17
C ASP A 281 -7.99 16.05 10.04
N SER A 282 -7.86 15.10 10.98
CA SER A 282 -6.65 14.98 11.81
C SER A 282 -5.41 14.69 10.97
N TYR A 283 -5.52 13.82 9.97
CA TYR A 283 -4.43 13.50 9.05
C TYR A 283 -4.12 14.67 8.12
N MET A 284 -5.13 15.42 7.69
CA MET A 284 -4.90 16.66 6.93
C MET A 284 -4.09 17.67 7.74
N LYS A 285 -4.44 17.90 9.01
CA LYS A 285 -3.69 18.78 9.91
C LYS A 285 -2.25 18.31 10.11
N GLU A 286 -2.04 17.01 10.28
CA GLU A 286 -0.71 16.44 10.46
C GLU A 286 0.16 16.59 9.21
N ILE A 287 -0.35 16.23 8.02
CA ILE A 287 0.43 16.37 6.78
C ILE A 287 0.69 17.84 6.45
N ASP A 288 -0.23 18.77 6.76
CA ASP A 288 0.01 20.20 6.60
C ASP A 288 1.10 20.71 7.54
N GLY A 289 1.13 20.21 8.78
CA GLY A 289 2.22 20.44 9.72
C GLY A 289 3.57 19.94 9.17
N MET A 290 3.59 18.74 8.59
CA MET A 290 4.79 18.18 7.96
C MET A 290 5.25 19.00 6.74
N LYS A 291 4.33 19.48 5.89
CA LYS A 291 4.64 20.37 4.76
C LYS A 291 5.29 21.66 5.25
N ALA A 292 4.70 22.30 6.25
CA ALA A 292 5.22 23.56 6.81
C ALA A 292 6.60 23.37 7.47
N ALA A 293 6.76 22.32 8.28
CA ALA A 293 8.04 21.99 8.90
C ALA A 293 9.12 21.68 7.85
N GLY A 294 8.79 20.89 6.84
CA GLY A 294 9.68 20.57 5.72
C GLY A 294 10.11 21.81 4.94
N ALA A 295 9.15 22.69 4.61
CA ALA A 295 9.44 23.92 3.86
C ALA A 295 10.32 24.88 4.67
N LYS A 296 10.04 25.03 5.97
CA LYS A 296 10.89 25.80 6.90
C LYS A 296 12.31 25.23 6.92
N ARG A 297 12.45 23.91 7.08
CA ARG A 297 13.76 23.27 7.17
C ARG A 297 14.56 23.38 5.86
N GLN A 298 13.92 23.21 4.71
CA GLN A 298 14.55 23.41 3.40
C GLN A 298 15.08 24.85 3.26
N LYS A 299 14.31 25.84 3.70
CA LYS A 299 14.74 27.26 3.69
C LYS A 299 15.94 27.51 4.60
N GLU A 300 15.93 26.98 5.82
CA GLU A 300 17.06 27.08 6.77
C GLU A 300 18.35 26.48 6.21
N LEU A 301 18.24 25.41 5.43
CA LEU A 301 19.36 24.72 4.79
C LEU A 301 19.81 25.35 3.47
N GLY A 302 19.16 26.43 3.00
CA GLY A 302 19.44 27.01 1.69
C GLY A 302 19.05 26.09 0.51
N GLN A 303 18.21 25.10 0.75
CA GLN A 303 17.70 24.19 -0.27
C GLN A 303 16.51 24.81 -1.00
N LYS A 304 16.25 24.33 -2.22
CA LYS A 304 15.02 24.68 -2.93
C LYS A 304 13.81 24.16 -2.14
N VAL A 305 12.89 25.06 -1.85
CA VAL A 305 11.69 24.75 -1.06
C VAL A 305 10.67 24.06 -1.95
N THR A 306 10.43 22.78 -1.67
CA THR A 306 9.53 21.91 -2.43
C THR A 306 8.46 21.25 -1.57
N ALA A 307 8.66 21.16 -0.25
CA ALA A 307 7.81 20.39 0.66
C ALA A 307 6.33 20.82 0.64
N ASP A 308 6.06 22.11 0.47
CA ASP A 308 4.71 22.69 0.45
C ASP A 308 4.14 22.91 -0.98
N LYS A 309 4.81 22.39 -2.02
CA LYS A 309 4.45 22.64 -3.43
C LYS A 309 3.80 21.43 -4.10
N GLN A 310 3.08 21.69 -5.20
CA GLN A 310 2.52 20.66 -6.10
C GLN A 310 1.59 19.63 -5.44
N TRP A 311 0.86 20.03 -4.39
CA TRP A 311 -0.13 19.18 -3.72
C TRP A 311 -1.50 19.24 -4.41
N LEU A 312 -2.09 18.06 -4.59
CA LEU A 312 -3.44 17.83 -5.08
C LEU A 312 -4.19 17.05 -4.01
N THR A 313 -5.02 17.74 -3.23
CA THR A 313 -5.85 17.11 -2.20
C THR A 313 -7.21 16.75 -2.75
N VAL A 314 -7.64 15.52 -2.51
CA VAL A 314 -8.99 15.00 -2.83
C VAL A 314 -9.53 14.22 -1.65
N THR A 315 -10.85 14.09 -1.49
CA THR A 315 -11.46 13.13 -0.56
C THR A 315 -11.75 11.81 -1.28
N PRO A 316 -11.88 10.67 -0.56
CA PRO A 316 -12.27 9.41 -1.18
C PRO A 316 -13.55 9.50 -2.04
N GLU A 317 -14.53 10.30 -1.61
CA GLU A 317 -15.78 10.52 -2.33
C GLU A 317 -15.59 11.27 -3.66
N GLN A 318 -14.61 12.16 -3.74
CA GLN A 318 -14.35 12.94 -4.96
C GLN A 318 -13.71 12.12 -6.08
N ILE A 319 -13.15 10.95 -5.75
CA ILE A 319 -12.48 10.05 -6.68
C ILE A 319 -13.15 8.68 -6.80
N ARG A 320 -14.39 8.56 -6.31
CA ARG A 320 -15.14 7.31 -6.35
C ARG A 320 -15.53 6.92 -7.77
#